data_AF-A0A8T7FMK0-F1
#
_entry.id   AF-A0A8T7FMK0-F1
#
_cell.length_a   1.000
_cell.length_b   1.000
_cell.length_c   1.000
_cell.angle_alpha   90.00
_cell.angle_beta   90.00
_cell.angle_gamma   90.00
#
_symmetry.space_group_name_H-M   'P 1'
#
loop_
_entity.id
_entity.type
_entity.pdbx_description
1 polymer ?
#
loop_
_entity_poly.entity_id
_entity_poly.type
_entity_poly.pdbx_seq_one_letter_code
_entity_poly.pdbx_strand_id
1 'polypeptide(L)'
;MKKTAILLIAAGMILSACNLPLTSEQTEPDDISTAAALTVDAMLDNETPLASPTAASSTQPAGTGASASTPTFSQPLASFEDVTNCRTGPGTNYERVTQILPAISVKIIGFYPPNYWVVETDKGPCWVAGEFVTPSGSYTTVPTVTAPPTPAGGVPDVPTFTQNGWNYFCRGDGQTEITLNWNDRSDNETGYRIIRDGEKVADLPANSTTYSETIPLTSGESVSYQIQVFNPAGEATSNTATMTCP
;
A
#
# COMPACT_ATOMS: atom_id res chain seq x y z
N MET A 1 39.97 36.49 -54.31
CA MET A 1 39.37 35.80 -55.48
C MET A 1 38.03 35.22 -55.01
N LYS A 2 36.91 35.94 -55.25
CA LYS A 2 35.79 35.60 -56.18
C LYS A 2 35.09 34.27 -55.81
N LYS A 3 33.79 34.16 -55.49
CA LYS A 3 32.55 34.89 -55.90
C LYS A 3 31.44 34.67 -54.83
N THR A 4 30.75 35.67 -54.25
CA THR A 4 29.43 36.25 -54.64
C THR A 4 28.43 35.25 -55.26
N ALA A 5 27.36 34.83 -54.55
CA ALA A 5 26.03 35.47 -54.34
C ALA A 5 24.99 35.10 -55.42
N ILE A 6 23.76 34.72 -55.03
CA ILE A 6 22.48 35.12 -55.66
C ILE A 6 21.29 34.65 -54.79
N LEU A 7 20.44 35.66 -54.53
CA LEU A 7 19.16 35.72 -53.86
C LEU A 7 18.04 35.44 -54.88
N LEU A 8 16.93 34.79 -54.51
CA LEU A 8 15.65 34.93 -55.23
C LEU A 8 14.45 34.80 -54.27
N ILE A 9 13.54 35.76 -54.43
CA ILE A 9 12.37 36.17 -53.65
C ILE A 9 11.10 35.72 -54.40
N ALA A 10 10.03 35.32 -53.68
CA ALA A 10 8.62 35.61 -53.98
C ALA A 10 7.73 35.01 -52.85
N ALA A 11 7.10 35.83 -52.00
CA ALA A 11 5.71 36.32 -52.09
C ALA A 11 4.67 35.18 -52.00
N GLY A 12 3.73 35.09 -51.06
CA GLY A 12 3.07 36.07 -50.21
C GLY A 12 1.55 35.85 -50.36
N MET A 13 0.83 35.48 -49.30
CA MET A 13 -0.63 35.71 -49.23
C MET A 13 -1.13 35.71 -47.78
N ILE A 14 -1.84 36.79 -47.46
CA ILE A 14 -2.36 37.22 -46.17
C ILE A 14 -3.83 36.79 -46.10
N LEU A 15 -4.30 36.26 -44.96
CA LEU A 15 -5.68 36.47 -44.52
C LEU A 15 -5.73 36.70 -43.01
N SER A 16 -6.10 37.93 -42.67
CA SER A 16 -6.49 38.38 -41.34
C SER A 16 -7.90 37.90 -40.99
N ALA A 17 -8.13 37.53 -39.73
CA ALA A 17 -9.45 37.62 -39.10
C ALA A 17 -9.31 38.18 -37.68
N CYS A 18 -10.16 39.14 -37.37
CA CYS A 18 -10.20 39.94 -36.16
C CYS A 18 -11.05 39.28 -35.06
N ASN A 19 -10.58 39.36 -33.81
CA ASN A 19 -11.22 39.94 -32.62
C ASN A 19 -12.74 39.71 -32.35
N LEU A 20 -13.11 39.16 -31.18
CA LEU A 20 -13.97 39.78 -30.13
C LEU A 20 -14.26 38.79 -28.93
N PRO A 21 -14.78 39.25 -27.76
CA PRO A 21 -14.43 38.77 -26.42
C PRO A 21 -15.58 38.14 -25.57
N LEU A 22 -15.20 37.70 -24.36
CA LEU A 22 -15.94 37.59 -23.07
C LEU A 22 -17.27 36.82 -23.02
N THR A 23 -17.34 35.79 -22.17
CA THR A 23 -18.29 35.71 -21.04
C THR A 23 -17.88 34.59 -20.07
N SER A 24 -18.03 34.93 -18.80
CA SER A 24 -17.83 34.22 -17.54
C SER A 24 -18.89 33.18 -17.23
N GLU A 25 -18.49 32.07 -16.61
CA GLU A 25 -19.25 31.22 -15.66
C GLU A 25 -18.22 30.27 -15.04
N GLN A 26 -17.58 30.56 -13.89
CA GLN A 26 -18.07 30.41 -12.50
C GLN A 26 -19.12 29.31 -12.31
N THR A 27 -18.71 28.19 -11.72
CA THR A 27 -19.40 27.49 -10.64
C THR A 27 -18.39 26.56 -9.94
N GLU A 28 -17.82 27.01 -8.82
CA GLU A 28 -17.50 26.12 -7.68
C GLU A 28 -18.81 25.81 -6.94
N PRO A 29 -18.89 24.68 -6.22
CA PRO A 29 -18.55 24.69 -4.79
C PRO A 29 -17.93 23.36 -4.33
N ASP A 30 -17.35 23.17 -3.16
CA ASP A 30 -16.85 24.00 -2.07
C ASP A 30 -16.03 23.01 -1.20
N ASP A 31 -15.00 23.54 -0.55
CA ASP A 31 -14.29 22.91 0.56
C ASP A 31 -15.25 22.32 1.61
N ILE A 32 -14.92 21.14 2.13
CA ILE A 32 -15.45 20.68 3.42
C ILE A 32 -14.27 20.46 4.37
N SER A 33 -13.98 21.52 5.12
CA SER A 33 -13.18 21.45 6.33
C SER A 33 -14.10 21.40 7.56
N THR A 34 -13.84 20.40 8.40
CA THR A 34 -13.83 20.44 9.87
C THR A 34 -14.79 21.41 10.58
N ALA A 35 -15.76 20.85 11.31
CA ALA A 35 -16.29 21.46 12.52
C ALA A 35 -16.59 20.37 13.57
N ALA A 36 -15.86 20.42 14.68
CA ALA A 36 -16.25 19.82 15.94
C ALA A 36 -17.16 20.81 16.68
N ALA A 37 -18.28 20.34 17.24
CA ALA A 37 -18.90 20.96 18.40
C ALA A 37 -19.86 19.98 19.10
N LEU A 38 -19.79 20.03 20.42
CA LEU A 38 -20.37 19.19 21.45
C LEU A 38 -21.73 19.76 21.93
N THR A 39 -22.54 18.88 22.55
CA THR A 39 -23.59 19.12 23.57
C THR A 39 -24.97 19.59 23.11
N VAL A 40 -26.00 18.77 23.38
CA VAL A 40 -27.20 19.04 24.24
C VAL A 40 -27.93 17.69 24.39
N ASP A 41 -27.88 17.05 25.56
CA ASP A 41 -28.78 17.18 26.72
C ASP A 41 -30.23 16.69 26.49
N ALA A 42 -30.76 16.13 27.56
CA ALA A 42 -31.77 15.09 27.61
C ALA A 42 -33.22 15.61 27.66
N MET A 43 -34.11 14.60 27.68
CA MET A 43 -35.26 14.50 28.59
C MET A 43 -36.68 14.81 28.05
N LEU A 44 -37.62 14.06 28.66
CA LEU A 44 -39.08 14.08 28.65
C LEU A 44 -39.76 13.25 27.54
N ASP A 45 -40.15 12.01 27.81
CA ASP A 45 -41.27 11.55 28.68
C ASP A 45 -42.66 11.91 28.13
N ASN A 46 -43.42 10.85 27.82
CA ASN A 46 -44.87 10.89 27.79
C ASN A 46 -45.43 9.68 28.55
N GLU A 47 -45.51 9.83 29.88
CA GLU A 47 -46.53 9.28 30.78
C GLU A 47 -47.93 9.40 30.12
N THR A 48 -49.00 8.61 30.33
CA THR A 48 -49.57 7.85 31.47
C THR A 48 -50.90 7.23 30.92
N PRO A 49 -51.82 6.52 31.67
CA PRO A 49 -51.84 6.22 33.10
C PRO A 49 -52.35 4.82 33.56
N LEU A 50 -52.13 4.60 34.88
CA LEU A 50 -52.93 3.87 35.90
C LEU A 50 -53.33 2.39 35.69
N ALA A 51 -52.75 1.51 36.52
CA ALA A 51 -53.38 1.13 37.80
C ALA A 51 -52.46 0.19 38.62
N SER A 52 -52.22 0.57 39.88
CA SER A 52 -51.92 -0.35 41.00
C SER A 52 -53.26 -0.71 41.68
N PRO A 53 -53.40 -1.71 42.58
CA PRO A 53 -52.36 -2.42 43.33
C PRO A 53 -52.58 -3.95 43.44
N THR A 54 -51.64 -4.68 44.05
CA THR A 54 -51.87 -5.60 45.20
C THR A 54 -50.67 -6.51 45.38
N ALA A 55 -49.98 -6.33 46.52
CA ALA A 55 -49.01 -7.28 47.02
C ALA A 55 -49.72 -8.55 47.50
N ALA A 56 -49.31 -9.70 46.97
CA ALA A 56 -49.56 -10.99 47.58
C ALA A 56 -48.22 -11.73 47.69
N SER A 57 -47.73 -11.90 48.92
CA SER A 57 -46.68 -12.84 49.24
C SER A 57 -47.15 -14.26 48.91
N SER A 58 -46.42 -14.95 48.05
CA SER A 58 -46.45 -16.42 48.00
C SER A 58 -45.02 -16.95 48.02
N THR A 59 -44.64 -17.53 49.15
CA THR A 59 -43.53 -18.47 49.26
C THR A 59 -43.82 -19.67 48.35
N GLN A 60 -43.10 -19.79 47.23
CA GLN A 60 -43.10 -20.99 46.39
C GLN A 60 -41.73 -21.67 46.48
N PRO A 61 -41.67 -23.03 46.53
CA PRO A 61 -40.45 -23.76 46.84
C PRO A 61 -39.43 -23.71 45.70
N ALA A 62 -38.17 -23.92 46.08
CA ALA A 62 -37.04 -24.15 45.18
C ALA A 62 -37.39 -25.13 44.05
N GLY A 63 -37.58 -24.59 42.85
CA GLY A 63 -37.69 -25.35 41.60
C GLY A 63 -36.31 -25.61 41.04
N THR A 64 -35.86 -26.86 41.19
CA THR A 64 -35.13 -27.69 40.21
C THR A 64 -34.31 -26.97 39.13
N GLY A 65 -33.00 -27.25 39.16
CA GLY A 65 -31.98 -26.68 38.28
C GLY A 65 -32.34 -26.66 36.79
N ALA A 66 -32.14 -25.49 36.19
CA ALA A 66 -32.01 -25.35 34.76
C ALA A 66 -30.73 -26.10 34.34
N SER A 67 -30.89 -27.25 33.70
CA SER A 67 -29.82 -27.85 32.92
C SER A 67 -29.51 -26.89 31.77
N ALA A 68 -28.42 -26.13 31.90
CA ALA A 68 -27.82 -25.44 30.78
C ALA A 68 -27.38 -26.51 29.77
N SER A 69 -28.10 -26.64 28.66
CA SER A 69 -27.68 -27.47 27.54
C SER A 69 -26.51 -26.78 26.84
N THR A 70 -25.28 -27.13 27.22
CA THR A 70 -24.10 -26.70 26.49
C THR A 70 -24.19 -27.26 25.07
N PRO A 71 -24.23 -26.43 24.02
CA PRO A 71 -24.21 -26.93 22.64
C PRO A 71 -22.96 -27.77 22.44
N THR A 72 -23.13 -29.01 21.98
CA THR A 72 -22.00 -29.88 21.61
C THR A 72 -21.58 -29.52 20.19
N PHE A 73 -20.56 -28.68 20.06
CA PHE A 73 -19.98 -28.32 18.78
C PHE A 73 -19.12 -29.48 18.23
N SER A 74 -19.35 -29.88 16.98
CA SER A 74 -18.46 -30.80 16.26
C SER A 74 -17.19 -30.08 15.82
N GLN A 75 -16.06 -30.78 15.75
CA GLN A 75 -14.77 -30.18 15.41
C GLN A 75 -14.82 -29.55 14.00
N PRO A 76 -14.32 -28.31 13.83
CA PRO A 76 -14.25 -27.68 12.52
C PRO A 76 -13.11 -28.29 11.69
N LEU A 77 -13.45 -28.87 10.54
CA LEU A 77 -12.50 -29.57 9.66
C LEU A 77 -12.52 -28.95 8.26
N ALA A 78 -11.37 -28.93 7.60
CA ALA A 78 -11.17 -28.53 6.22
C ALA A 78 -10.76 -29.76 5.39
N SER A 79 -11.47 -30.01 4.29
CA SER A 79 -11.08 -30.99 3.27
C SER A 79 -10.79 -30.31 1.93
N PHE A 80 -10.01 -30.97 1.08
CA PHE A 80 -9.49 -30.42 -0.17
C PHE A 80 -9.72 -31.38 -1.33
N GLU A 81 -10.11 -30.84 -2.49
CA GLU A 81 -10.34 -31.60 -3.73
C GLU A 81 -9.05 -31.77 -4.55
N ASP A 82 -8.13 -30.81 -4.43
CA ASP A 82 -6.83 -30.78 -5.08
C ASP A 82 -5.69 -30.50 -4.10
N VAL A 83 -4.44 -30.67 -4.57
CA VAL A 83 -3.25 -30.33 -3.80
C VAL A 83 -3.25 -28.83 -3.48
N THR A 84 -3.37 -28.50 -2.20
CA THR A 84 -3.53 -27.12 -1.74
C THR A 84 -2.28 -26.63 -1.04
N ASN A 85 -1.83 -25.43 -1.39
CA ASN A 85 -0.66 -24.81 -0.77
C ASN A 85 -1.00 -24.27 0.61
N CYS A 86 -0.28 -24.74 1.63
CA CYS A 86 -0.34 -24.19 2.97
C CYS A 86 0.83 -23.23 3.18
N ARG A 87 0.54 -21.96 3.47
CA ARG A 87 1.52 -20.87 3.50
C ARG A 87 1.65 -20.25 4.89
N THR A 88 2.69 -19.43 5.08
CA THR A 88 2.91 -18.70 6.33
C THR A 88 1.94 -17.54 6.54
N GLY A 89 1.16 -17.15 5.52
CA GLY A 89 0.11 -16.14 5.59
C GLY A 89 -0.79 -16.13 4.35
N PRO A 90 -1.73 -15.19 4.26
CA PRO A 90 -2.72 -15.16 3.18
C PRO A 90 -2.13 -14.61 1.88
N GLY A 91 -2.05 -15.45 0.84
CA GLY A 91 -1.64 -15.03 -0.50
C GLY A 91 -0.36 -15.68 -0.99
N THR A 92 -0.03 -15.44 -2.26
CA THR A 92 1.07 -16.13 -2.96
C THR A 92 2.45 -15.60 -2.62
N ASN A 93 2.53 -14.38 -2.09
CA ASN A 93 3.73 -13.70 -1.61
C ASN A 93 4.26 -14.27 -0.27
N TYR A 94 3.45 -15.06 0.45
CA TYR A 94 3.88 -15.76 1.66
C TYR A 94 4.55 -17.10 1.32
N GLU A 95 5.59 -17.48 2.06
CA GLU A 95 6.31 -18.74 1.83
C GLU A 95 5.41 -19.96 2.05
N ARG A 96 5.66 -21.03 1.28
CA ARG A 96 4.95 -22.31 1.41
C ARG A 96 5.57 -23.13 2.53
N VAL A 97 4.76 -23.45 3.53
CA VAL A 97 5.12 -24.36 4.64
C VAL A 97 5.06 -25.81 4.16
N THR A 98 3.96 -26.18 3.51
CA THR A 98 3.71 -27.53 3.00
C THR A 98 2.64 -27.53 1.91
N GLN A 99 2.36 -28.69 1.34
CA GLN A 99 1.21 -28.93 0.48
C GLN A 99 0.30 -29.97 1.15
N ILE A 100 -1.00 -29.68 1.19
CA ILE A 100 -2.00 -30.60 1.71
C ILE A 100 -2.55 -31.39 0.52
N LEU A 101 -2.47 -32.71 0.61
CA LEU A 101 -2.98 -33.62 -0.41
C LEU A 101 -4.51 -33.74 -0.34
N PRO A 102 -5.18 -34.03 -1.46
CA PRO A 102 -6.62 -34.24 -1.48
C PRO A 102 -7.03 -35.42 -0.59
N ALA A 103 -8.30 -35.41 -0.16
CA ALA A 103 -8.90 -36.40 0.75
C ALA A 103 -8.32 -36.45 2.18
N ILE A 104 -7.37 -35.59 2.53
CA ILE A 104 -6.95 -35.36 3.92
C ILE A 104 -7.88 -34.31 4.54
N SER A 105 -8.36 -34.58 5.75
CA SER A 105 -9.07 -33.58 6.57
C SER A 105 -8.14 -33.04 7.65
N VAL A 106 -8.05 -31.72 7.77
CA VAL A 106 -7.26 -31.03 8.80
C VAL A 106 -8.15 -30.14 9.63
N LYS A 107 -7.76 -29.86 10.87
CA LYS A 107 -8.53 -29.02 11.77
C LYS A 107 -8.41 -27.55 11.39
N ILE A 108 -9.53 -26.85 11.34
CA ILE A 108 -9.58 -25.40 11.18
C ILE A 108 -9.41 -24.76 12.56
N ILE A 109 -8.49 -23.81 12.67
CA ILE A 109 -8.18 -23.09 13.91
C ILE A 109 -8.37 -21.58 13.82
N GLY A 110 -8.56 -21.03 12.61
CA GLY A 110 -8.80 -19.61 12.41
C GLY A 110 -9.46 -19.29 11.07
N PHE A 111 -10.16 -18.17 11.01
CA PHE A 111 -10.72 -17.60 9.79
C PHE A 111 -10.17 -16.20 9.55
N TYR A 112 -9.79 -15.88 8.31
CA TYR A 112 -9.39 -14.54 7.91
C TYR A 112 -10.27 -14.07 6.75
N PRO A 113 -11.10 -13.03 6.96
CA PRO A 113 -11.94 -12.48 5.91
C PRO A 113 -11.12 -11.98 4.70
N PRO A 114 -11.66 -12.07 3.47
CA PRO A 114 -12.98 -12.62 3.15
C PRO A 114 -13.02 -14.14 2.99
N ASN A 115 -11.88 -14.80 2.71
CA ASN A 115 -11.90 -16.20 2.29
C ASN A 115 -10.56 -16.94 2.53
N TYR A 116 -10.00 -16.86 3.74
CA TYR A 116 -8.83 -17.66 4.13
C TYR A 116 -9.10 -18.43 5.42
N TRP A 117 -8.54 -19.63 5.50
CA TRP A 117 -8.58 -20.45 6.70
C TRP A 117 -7.17 -20.68 7.22
N VAL A 118 -7.03 -20.74 8.54
CA VAL A 118 -5.84 -21.23 9.21
C VAL A 118 -6.12 -22.64 9.67
N VAL A 119 -5.27 -23.58 9.26
CA VAL A 119 -5.40 -25.01 9.55
C VAL A 119 -4.20 -25.51 10.34
N GLU A 120 -4.42 -26.53 11.16
CA GLU A 120 -3.38 -27.20 11.95
C GLU A 120 -2.87 -28.43 11.21
N THR A 121 -1.57 -28.45 10.87
CA THR A 121 -0.89 -29.56 10.17
C THR A 121 0.25 -30.13 11.01
N ASP A 122 0.87 -31.25 10.55
CA ASP A 122 2.07 -31.83 11.18
C ASP A 122 3.29 -30.89 11.12
N LYS A 123 3.31 -29.94 10.18
CA LYS A 123 4.32 -28.89 10.06
C LYS A 123 3.99 -27.62 10.85
N GLY A 124 2.86 -27.61 11.56
CA GLY A 124 2.37 -26.46 12.32
C GLY A 124 1.18 -25.77 11.65
N PRO A 125 0.74 -24.63 12.21
CA PRO A 125 -0.38 -23.87 11.68
C PRO A 125 0.00 -23.15 10.39
N CYS A 126 -0.86 -23.20 9.38
CA CYS A 126 -0.62 -22.53 8.10
C CYS A 126 -1.92 -22.11 7.40
N TRP A 127 -1.77 -21.23 6.42
CA TRP A 127 -2.85 -20.52 5.74
C TRP A 127 -3.19 -21.20 4.42
N VAL A 128 -4.49 -21.40 4.18
CA VAL A 128 -5.03 -21.96 2.94
C VAL A 128 -6.10 -21.03 2.38
N ALA A 129 -6.14 -20.88 1.06
CA ALA A 129 -7.18 -20.10 0.39
C ALA A 129 -8.51 -20.86 0.45
N GLY A 130 -9.57 -20.19 0.88
CA GLY A 130 -10.87 -20.80 1.11
C GLY A 130 -11.56 -21.30 -0.15
N GLU A 131 -11.12 -20.86 -1.34
CA GLU A 131 -11.60 -21.39 -2.63
C GLU A 131 -11.27 -22.88 -2.84
N PHE A 132 -10.24 -23.39 -2.17
CA PHE A 132 -9.83 -24.80 -2.24
C PHE A 132 -10.29 -25.61 -1.02
N VAL A 133 -11.01 -24.98 -0.09
CA VAL A 133 -11.42 -25.58 1.17
C VAL A 133 -12.90 -25.89 1.15
N THR A 134 -13.25 -27.15 1.45
CA THR A 134 -14.60 -27.54 1.84
C THR A 134 -14.66 -27.63 3.37
N PRO A 135 -15.21 -26.63 4.08
CA PRO A 135 -15.29 -26.66 5.54
C PRO A 135 -16.46 -27.54 6.02
N SER A 136 -16.28 -28.18 7.16
CA SER A 136 -17.29 -29.03 7.82
C SER A 136 -17.22 -28.90 9.35
N GLY A 137 -18.24 -29.41 10.04
CA GLY A 137 -18.37 -29.27 11.49
C GLY A 137 -18.73 -27.84 11.93
N SER A 138 -18.30 -27.42 13.12
CA SER A 138 -18.63 -26.10 13.68
C SER A 138 -17.68 -25.00 13.20
N TYR A 139 -17.43 -24.91 11.89
CA TYR A 139 -16.47 -23.96 11.32
C TYR A 139 -16.92 -22.50 11.41
N THR A 140 -18.23 -22.25 11.55
CA THR A 140 -18.79 -20.90 11.69
C THR A 140 -18.52 -20.26 13.05
N THR A 141 -18.11 -21.05 14.05
CA THR A 141 -17.74 -20.55 15.39
C THR A 141 -16.23 -20.40 15.56
N VAL A 142 -15.45 -20.64 14.52
CA VAL A 142 -13.99 -20.49 14.53
C VAL A 142 -13.65 -19.01 14.71
N PRO A 143 -12.67 -18.66 15.56
CA PRO A 143 -12.27 -17.28 15.77
C PRO A 143 -11.70 -16.66 14.50
N THR A 144 -11.99 -15.37 14.30
CA THR A 144 -11.30 -14.58 13.29
C THR A 144 -9.87 -14.30 13.74
N VAL A 145 -8.91 -14.41 12.83
CA VAL A 145 -7.49 -14.12 13.06
C VAL A 145 -7.06 -12.89 12.28
N THR A 146 -5.93 -12.30 12.66
CA THR A 146 -5.24 -11.28 11.87
C THR A 146 -4.18 -11.93 10.97
N ALA A 147 -3.99 -11.39 9.77
CA ALA A 147 -2.89 -11.81 8.92
C ALA A 147 -1.54 -11.48 9.59
N PRO A 148 -0.52 -12.35 9.45
CA PRO A 148 0.86 -11.98 9.73
C PRO A 148 1.25 -10.80 8.84
N PRO A 149 2.20 -9.96 9.27
CA PRO A 149 2.71 -8.89 8.41
C PRO A 149 3.10 -9.49 7.07
N THR A 150 2.69 -8.83 5.99
CA THR A 150 3.11 -9.16 4.64
C THR A 150 4.64 -9.27 4.65
N PRO A 151 5.23 -10.40 4.21
CA PRO A 151 6.65 -10.46 4.04
C PRO A 151 7.04 -9.27 3.16
N ALA A 152 7.79 -8.32 3.74
CA ALA A 152 8.71 -7.54 2.93
C ALA A 152 9.50 -8.62 2.19
N GLY A 153 9.45 -8.64 0.86
CA GLY A 153 10.03 -9.74 0.08
C GLY A 153 11.53 -9.92 0.33
N GLY A 154 12.27 -10.33 -0.69
CA GLY A 154 13.72 -10.28 -0.58
C GLY A 154 14.25 -8.85 -0.35
N VAL A 155 15.58 -8.73 -0.32
CA VAL A 155 16.21 -7.43 -0.60
C VAL A 155 15.62 -6.88 -1.91
N PRO A 156 15.24 -5.60 -1.98
CA PRO A 156 14.62 -5.03 -3.18
C PRO A 156 15.49 -5.14 -4.42
N ASP A 157 14.85 -5.21 -5.58
CA ASP A 157 15.56 -5.22 -6.87
C ASP A 157 16.23 -3.87 -7.14
N VAL A 158 17.49 -3.91 -7.57
CA VAL A 158 18.31 -2.71 -7.76
C VAL A 158 17.70 -1.79 -8.83
N PRO A 159 17.51 -0.49 -8.55
CA PRO A 159 17.05 0.45 -9.57
C PRO A 159 18.08 0.61 -10.68
N THR A 160 17.61 0.85 -11.90
CA THR A 160 18.51 1.12 -13.02
C THR A 160 18.78 2.61 -13.11
N PHE A 161 19.97 3.01 -12.66
CA PHE A 161 20.52 4.35 -12.83
C PHE A 161 21.80 4.26 -13.69
N THR A 162 21.83 5.04 -14.77
CA THR A 162 22.93 5.00 -15.74
C THR A 162 23.71 6.31 -15.72
N GLN A 163 24.90 6.32 -16.31
CA GLN A 163 25.73 7.51 -16.47
C GLN A 163 25.02 8.67 -17.22
N ASN A 164 23.94 8.38 -17.97
CA ASN A 164 23.12 9.39 -18.65
C ASN A 164 21.72 9.50 -18.04
N GLY A 165 21.47 8.86 -16.88
CA GLY A 165 20.19 8.88 -16.16
C GLY A 165 19.94 10.17 -15.41
N TRP A 166 20.52 11.28 -15.85
CA TRP A 166 20.44 12.56 -15.19
C TRP A 166 20.60 13.70 -16.18
N ASN A 167 20.00 14.83 -15.84
CA ASN A 167 20.14 16.10 -16.53
C ASN A 167 20.77 17.09 -15.55
N TYR A 168 21.72 17.88 -16.00
CA TYR A 168 22.36 18.88 -15.16
C TYR A 168 22.61 20.19 -15.92
N PHE A 169 22.69 21.27 -15.16
CA PHE A 169 23.00 22.60 -15.68
C PHE A 169 23.93 23.35 -14.73
N CYS A 170 25.21 23.50 -15.12
CA CYS A 170 26.17 24.33 -14.40
C CYS A 170 25.90 25.79 -14.73
N ARG A 171 25.43 26.58 -13.75
CA ARG A 171 24.96 27.96 -13.94
C ARG A 171 26.09 28.98 -14.18
N GLY A 172 27.31 28.64 -13.77
CA GLY A 172 28.48 29.53 -13.87
C GLY A 172 28.62 30.55 -12.72
N ASP A 173 27.65 30.60 -11.81
CA ASP A 173 27.69 31.37 -10.55
C ASP A 173 28.18 30.52 -9.36
N GLY A 174 28.70 29.32 -9.63
CA GLY A 174 29.10 28.34 -8.62
C GLY A 174 27.97 27.42 -8.17
N GLN A 175 26.80 27.47 -8.81
CA GLN A 175 25.70 26.53 -8.57
C GLN A 175 25.46 25.60 -9.76
N THR A 176 24.99 24.39 -9.47
CA THR A 176 24.61 23.39 -10.47
C THR A 176 23.25 22.81 -10.14
N GLU A 177 22.34 22.88 -11.09
CA GLU A 177 21.05 22.18 -11.03
C GLU A 177 21.23 20.74 -11.50
N ILE A 178 20.66 19.79 -10.77
CA ILE A 178 20.78 18.36 -11.04
C ILE A 178 19.37 17.76 -10.97
N THR A 179 19.02 16.94 -11.94
CA THR A 179 17.82 16.11 -11.95
C THR A 179 18.24 14.68 -12.27
N LEU A 180 18.01 13.79 -11.32
CA LEU A 180 18.24 12.36 -11.43
C LEU A 180 16.95 11.67 -11.91
N ASN A 181 17.11 10.66 -12.77
CA ASN A 181 16.06 9.82 -13.30
C ASN A 181 16.53 8.38 -13.31
N TRP A 182 15.77 7.48 -12.68
CA TRP A 182 16.08 6.06 -12.69
C TRP A 182 14.83 5.25 -13.03
N ASN A 183 15.04 4.02 -13.51
CA ASN A 183 13.96 3.06 -13.68
C ASN A 183 13.80 2.25 -12.39
N ASP A 184 12.62 2.35 -11.79
CA ASP A 184 12.19 1.48 -10.70
C ASP A 184 12.09 0.03 -11.19
N ARG A 185 12.72 -0.88 -10.47
CA ARG A 185 12.74 -2.33 -10.75
C ARG A 185 12.12 -3.14 -9.62
N SER A 186 11.76 -2.51 -8.51
CA SER A 186 11.33 -3.14 -7.28
C SER A 186 9.82 -2.95 -7.09
N ASP A 187 9.15 -3.98 -6.59
CA ASP A 187 7.73 -3.92 -6.17
C ASP A 187 7.59 -4.07 -4.64
N ASN A 188 8.71 -4.21 -3.93
CA ASN A 188 8.77 -4.56 -2.51
C ASN A 188 9.68 -3.64 -1.68
N GLU A 189 9.99 -2.45 -2.20
CA GLU A 189 10.75 -1.42 -1.52
C GLU A 189 9.87 -0.61 -0.57
N THR A 190 10.49 -0.09 0.49
CA THR A 190 9.90 0.92 1.36
C THR A 190 10.19 2.33 0.84
N GLY A 191 11.31 2.49 0.15
CA GLY A 191 11.69 3.76 -0.44
C GLY A 191 13.06 3.73 -1.12
N TYR A 192 13.46 4.91 -1.55
CA TYR A 192 14.74 5.18 -2.19
C TYR A 192 15.54 6.17 -1.37
N ARG A 193 16.86 6.13 -1.52
CA ARG A 193 17.80 7.03 -0.90
C ARG A 193 18.77 7.54 -1.95
N ILE A 194 18.95 8.86 -1.97
CA ILE A 194 19.91 9.51 -2.84
C ILE A 194 21.24 9.56 -2.12
N ILE A 195 22.26 8.96 -2.74
CA ILE A 195 23.63 8.96 -2.26
C ILE A 195 24.44 9.89 -3.15
N ARG A 196 25.02 10.94 -2.59
CA ARG A 196 25.91 11.89 -3.28
C ARG A 196 27.30 11.79 -2.65
N ASP A 197 28.30 11.50 -3.46
CA ASP A 197 29.71 11.32 -3.03
C ASP A 197 29.88 10.36 -1.83
N GLY A 198 29.03 9.32 -1.79
CA GLY A 198 29.03 8.30 -0.73
C GLY A 198 28.19 8.66 0.50
N GLU A 199 27.64 9.87 0.58
CA GLU A 199 26.79 10.29 1.69
C GLU A 199 25.31 10.34 1.31
N LYS A 200 24.43 10.01 2.26
CA LYS A 200 23.00 10.17 2.10
C LYS A 200 22.63 11.66 2.07
N VAL A 201 21.89 12.07 1.04
CA VAL A 201 21.36 13.45 0.93
C VAL A 201 19.83 13.54 0.98
N ALA A 202 19.11 12.48 0.60
CA ALA A 202 17.65 12.45 0.66
C ALA A 202 17.12 11.02 0.83
N ASP A 203 15.98 10.89 1.50
CA ASP A 203 15.14 9.68 1.47
C ASP A 203 13.83 10.04 0.73
N LEU A 204 13.35 9.11 -0.10
CA LEU A 204 12.19 9.26 -0.98
C LEU A 204 11.21 8.10 -0.74
N PRO A 205 9.90 8.31 -0.94
CA PRO A 205 8.92 7.23 -0.81
C PRO A 205 9.13 6.14 -1.88
N ALA A 206 8.54 4.96 -1.64
CA ALA A 206 8.45 3.88 -2.62
C ALA A 206 7.90 4.38 -3.97
N ASN A 207 8.23 3.69 -5.07
CA ASN A 207 7.87 4.04 -6.45
C ASN A 207 8.42 5.39 -6.96
N SER A 208 9.33 6.04 -6.23
CA SER A 208 9.99 7.26 -6.72
C SER A 208 10.92 6.92 -7.89
N THR A 209 10.91 7.77 -8.92
CA THR A 209 11.73 7.58 -10.15
C THR A 209 12.54 8.83 -10.54
N THR A 210 12.44 9.90 -9.74
CA THR A 210 13.16 11.14 -10.00
C THR A 210 13.47 11.91 -8.71
N TYR A 211 14.54 12.70 -8.74
CA TYR A 211 14.96 13.61 -7.68
C TYR A 211 15.67 14.80 -8.31
N SER A 212 15.43 16.01 -7.81
CA SER A 212 16.13 17.20 -8.26
C SER A 212 16.68 17.99 -7.09
N GLU A 213 17.85 18.58 -7.29
CA GLU A 213 18.46 19.48 -6.32
C GLU A 213 19.35 20.54 -6.99
N THR A 214 19.76 21.55 -6.21
CA THR A 214 20.77 22.52 -6.62
C THR A 214 21.90 22.49 -5.60
N ILE A 215 23.13 22.31 -6.08
CA ILE A 215 24.32 22.17 -5.24
C ILE A 215 25.35 23.25 -5.57
N PRO A 216 26.19 23.68 -4.61
CA PRO A 216 27.38 24.43 -4.93
C PRO A 216 28.39 23.51 -5.63
N LEU A 217 28.72 23.84 -6.88
CA LEU A 217 29.72 23.14 -7.67
C LEU A 217 30.33 24.13 -8.66
N THR A 218 31.64 24.33 -8.57
CA THR A 218 32.39 25.26 -9.42
C THR A 218 33.02 24.56 -10.62
N SER A 219 33.52 25.35 -11.58
CA SER A 219 34.15 24.82 -12.80
C SER A 219 35.33 23.91 -12.47
N GLY A 220 35.37 22.73 -13.08
CA GLY A 220 36.36 21.68 -12.85
C GLY A 220 36.05 20.74 -11.69
N GLU A 221 35.07 21.03 -10.84
CA GLU A 221 34.66 20.12 -9.76
C GLU A 221 33.74 19.02 -10.29
N SER A 222 33.80 17.86 -9.63
CA SER A 222 33.01 16.67 -9.97
C SER A 222 32.12 16.23 -8.82
N VAL A 223 31.00 15.61 -9.17
CA VAL A 223 30.06 15.00 -8.20
C VAL A 223 29.61 13.65 -8.73
N SER A 224 29.39 12.71 -7.81
CA SER A 224 28.91 11.36 -8.10
C SER A 224 27.61 11.04 -7.37
N TYR A 225 26.72 10.28 -8.04
CA TYR A 225 25.47 9.82 -7.45
C TYR A 225 25.26 8.32 -7.60
N GLN A 226 24.56 7.77 -6.61
CA GLN A 226 23.95 6.45 -6.66
C GLN A 226 22.53 6.52 -6.10
N ILE A 227 21.67 5.62 -6.57
CA ILE A 227 20.32 5.43 -6.07
C ILE A 227 20.32 4.14 -5.26
N GLN A 228 20.05 4.25 -3.96
CA GLN A 228 19.93 3.09 -3.07
C GLN A 228 18.45 2.80 -2.83
N VAL A 229 18.02 1.56 -3.04
CA VAL A 229 16.68 1.07 -2.70
C VAL A 229 16.73 0.31 -1.37
N PHE A 230 15.69 0.41 -0.55
CA PHE A 230 15.67 -0.25 0.76
C PHE A 230 14.29 -0.76 1.19
N ASN A 231 14.28 -1.82 1.99
CA ASN A 231 13.15 -2.30 2.77
C ASN A 231 13.67 -2.92 4.10
N PRO A 232 12.81 -3.42 5.01
CA PRO A 232 13.26 -4.07 6.24
C PRO A 232 14.14 -5.32 6.04
N ALA A 233 14.09 -5.96 4.87
CA ALA A 233 14.91 -7.13 4.56
C ALA A 233 16.34 -6.75 4.11
N GLY A 234 16.56 -5.52 3.65
CA GLY A 234 17.89 -4.99 3.33
C GLY A 234 17.88 -3.83 2.33
N GLU A 235 19.06 -3.54 1.79
CA GLU A 235 19.29 -2.43 0.86
C GLU A 235 20.09 -2.91 -0.34
N ALA A 236 19.92 -2.26 -1.50
CA ALA A 236 20.74 -2.48 -2.68
C ALA A 236 20.99 -1.15 -3.41
N THR A 237 22.13 -1.03 -4.10
CA THR A 237 22.62 0.25 -4.64
C THR A 237 22.88 0.13 -6.14
N SER A 238 22.47 1.16 -6.90
CA SER A 238 22.70 1.26 -8.34
C SER A 238 24.18 1.43 -8.71
N ASN A 239 24.45 1.43 -10.02
CA ASN A 239 25.71 1.96 -10.55
C ASN A 239 25.88 3.43 -10.17
N THR A 240 27.13 3.89 -10.19
CA THR A 240 27.50 5.29 -9.98
C THR A 240 27.45 6.06 -11.28
N ALA A 241 26.86 7.26 -11.25
CA ALA A 241 27.00 8.26 -12.32
C ALA A 241 27.85 9.42 -11.81
N THR A 242 28.82 9.88 -12.61
CA THR A 242 29.73 10.99 -12.25
C THR A 242 29.73 12.09 -13.30
N MET A 243 29.64 13.36 -12.88
CA MET A 243 29.70 14.50 -13.78
C MET A 243 30.74 15.50 -13.29
N THR A 244 31.22 16.32 -14.21
CA THR A 244 32.17 17.40 -13.95
C THR A 244 31.64 18.66 -14.62
N CYS A 245 31.59 19.78 -13.89
CA CYS A 245 31.29 21.05 -14.54
C CYS A 245 32.48 21.48 -15.42
N PRO A 246 32.24 21.89 -16.67
CA PRO A 246 33.30 22.28 -17.59
C PRO A 246 34.00 23.58 -17.16
#